data_AF-A0A853GI49-F1
#
_entry.id   AF-A0A853GI49-F1
#
_cell.length_a   1.000
_cell.length_b   1.000
_cell.length_c   1.000
_cell.angle_alpha   90.00
_cell.angle_beta   90.00
_cell.angle_gamma   90.00
#
_symmetry.space_group_name_H-M   'P 1'
#
loop_
_entity.id
_entity.type
_entity.pdbx_description
1 polymer ?
#
loop_
_entity_poly.entity_id
_entity_poly.type
_entity_poly.pdbx_seq_one_letter_code
_entity_poly.pdbx_strand_id
1 'polypeptide(L)'
;MSVRGESMSGVSINDGDRVIVTRAGEKLRQAGLHTSALLIFIRTSHFRGDQQYSGNIVVQLDRTTDSTTVLLAAMARGLASISISLEQDRRKPVFVYWIL
;
A
#
# COMPACT_ATOMS: atom_id res chain seq x y z
N MET A 1 24.95 20.43 -4.66
CA MET A 1 23.54 20.84 -4.84
C MET A 1 22.74 19.60 -5.23
N SER A 2 22.20 18.88 -4.24
CA SER A 2 21.30 17.74 -4.45
C SER A 2 20.20 17.87 -3.40
N VAL A 3 19.05 18.34 -3.85
CA VAL A 3 17.83 18.42 -3.05
C VAL A 3 17.31 17.00 -2.87
N ARG A 4 17.80 16.31 -1.84
CA ARG A 4 17.13 15.14 -1.29
C ARG A 4 16.09 15.66 -0.31
N GLY A 5 14.88 15.85 -0.80
CA GLY A 5 13.71 16.13 0.01
C GLY A 5 13.39 14.92 0.88
N GLU A 6 14.07 14.82 2.02
CA GLU A 6 13.68 13.95 3.12
C GLU A 6 12.77 14.76 4.05
N SER A 7 11.46 14.75 3.78
CA SER A 7 10.48 15.15 4.79
C SER A 7 9.10 14.55 4.49
N MET A 8 8.83 13.39 5.09
CA MET A 8 7.62 13.01 5.86
C MET A 8 7.47 11.49 5.91
N SER A 9 7.82 10.91 7.07
CA SER A 9 7.31 9.64 7.63
C SER A 9 7.28 8.37 6.76
N GLY A 10 8.36 7.59 6.81
CA GLY A 10 8.32 6.18 7.25
C GLY A 10 7.99 5.05 6.26
N VAL A 11 7.38 5.28 5.10
CA VAL A 11 7.04 4.19 4.17
C VAL A 11 7.51 4.48 2.74
N SER A 12 8.46 3.68 2.26
CA SER A 12 8.93 3.72 0.87
C SER A 12 8.16 2.73 0.02
N ILE A 13 7.46 3.22 -1.01
CA ILE A 13 6.84 2.36 -2.03
C ILE A 13 7.95 1.74 -2.89
N ASN A 14 8.00 0.41 -2.92
CA ASN A 14 8.99 -0.30 -3.72
C ASN A 14 8.51 -0.52 -5.17
N ASP A 15 9.38 -1.03 -6.03
CA ASP A 15 9.06 -1.26 -7.45
C ASP A 15 7.99 -2.35 -7.65
N GLY A 16 7.94 -3.36 -6.78
CA GLY A 16 6.90 -4.39 -6.79
C GLY A 16 5.51 -3.80 -6.54
N ASP A 17 5.39 -2.94 -5.52
CA ASP A 17 4.16 -2.23 -5.18
C ASP A 17 3.65 -1.42 -6.38
N ARG A 18 4.56 -0.72 -7.05
CA ARG A 18 4.28 0.07 -8.27
C ARG A 18 3.71 -0.80 -9.38
N VAL A 19 4.32 -1.95 -9.63
CA VAL A 19 3.86 -2.87 -10.68
C VAL A 19 2.45 -3.37 -10.37
N ILE A 20 2.18 -3.72 -9.10
CA ILE A 20 0.88 -4.25 -8.70
C ILE A 20 -0.21 -3.17 -8.84
N VAL A 21 0.02 -1.95 -8.35
CA VAL A 21 -0.95 -0.85 -8.48
C VAL A 21 -1.16 -0.46 -9.94
N THR A 22 -0.10 -0.44 -10.75
CA THR A 22 -0.20 -0.16 -12.19
C THR A 22 -1.08 -1.21 -12.89
N ARG A 23 -0.89 -2.49 -12.57
CA ARG A 23 -1.73 -3.57 -13.13
C ARG A 23 -3.18 -3.47 -12.68
N ALA A 24 -3.43 -3.10 -11.43
CA ALA A 24 -4.80 -2.89 -10.95
C ALA A 24 -5.49 -1.72 -11.68
N GLY A 25 -4.82 -0.57 -11.82
CA GLY A 25 -5.33 0.56 -12.59
C GLY A 25 -5.56 0.21 -14.06
N GLU A 26 -4.69 -0.62 -14.67
CA GLU A 26 -4.90 -1.15 -16.02
C GLU A 26 -6.17 -2.00 -16.13
N LYS A 27 -6.41 -2.92 -15.17
CA LYS A 27 -7.64 -3.72 -15.16
C LYS A 27 -8.90 -2.88 -15.06
N LEU A 28 -8.89 -1.85 -14.21
CA LEU A 28 -10.01 -0.91 -14.08
C LEU A 28 -10.28 -0.20 -15.41
N ARG A 29 -9.24 0.33 -16.06
CA ARG A 29 -9.35 1.00 -17.37
C ARG A 29 -9.86 0.07 -18.47
N GLN A 30 -9.36 -1.15 -18.54
CA GLN A 30 -9.81 -2.15 -19.52
C GLN A 30 -11.29 -2.51 -19.35
N ALA A 31 -11.79 -2.49 -18.12
CA ALA A 31 -13.19 -2.75 -17.81
C ALA A 31 -14.08 -1.48 -17.89
N GLY A 32 -13.51 -0.29 -18.13
CA GLY A 32 -14.23 0.99 -18.07
C GLY A 32 -14.74 1.33 -16.66
N LEU A 33 -14.10 0.78 -15.62
CA LEU A 33 -14.51 0.92 -14.22
C LEU A 33 -13.65 1.95 -13.48
N HIS A 34 -14.21 2.47 -12.38
CA HIS A 34 -13.52 3.36 -11.44
C HIS A 34 -13.70 2.81 -10.03
N THR A 35 -12.75 3.07 -9.13
CA THR A 35 -12.87 2.71 -7.72
C THR A 35 -12.92 3.94 -6.81
N SER A 36 -13.69 3.86 -5.73
CA SER A 36 -13.72 4.85 -4.64
C SER A 36 -12.90 4.43 -3.42
N ALA A 37 -12.35 3.22 -3.41
CA ALA A 37 -11.61 2.69 -2.27
C ALA A 37 -10.49 1.75 -2.68
N LEU A 38 -9.46 1.68 -1.84
CA LEU A 38 -8.34 0.75 -1.98
C LEU A 38 -8.23 -0.10 -0.71
N LEU A 39 -8.39 -1.42 -0.84
CA LEU A 39 -8.12 -2.36 0.23
C LEU A 39 -6.65 -2.77 0.19
N ILE A 40 -5.93 -2.55 1.29
CA ILE A 40 -4.54 -2.96 1.45
C ILE A 40 -4.50 -4.06 2.50
N PHE A 41 -3.86 -5.16 2.15
CA PHE A 41 -3.66 -6.31 3.02
C PHE A 41 -2.16 -6.47 3.31
N ILE A 42 -1.81 -6.76 4.55
CA ILE A 42 -0.41 -7.03 4.95
C ILE A 42 -0.37 -8.31 5.78
N ARG A 43 0.56 -9.19 5.41
CA ARG A 43 0.92 -10.38 6.20
C ARG A 43 2.43 -10.48 6.34
N THR A 44 2.92 -10.62 7.56
CA THR A 44 4.31 -10.98 7.81
C THR A 44 4.60 -12.42 7.38
N SER A 45 5.77 -12.65 6.77
CA SER A 45 6.17 -13.94 6.18
C SER A 45 6.23 -15.08 7.20
N HIS A 46 5.77 -16.26 6.78
CA HIS A 46 5.76 -17.52 7.55
C HIS A 46 7.14 -18.09 7.91
N PHE A 47 8.24 -17.56 7.35
CA PHE A 47 9.57 -18.17 7.46
C PHE A 47 10.34 -17.87 8.76
N ARG A 48 9.73 -17.17 9.72
CA ARG A 48 10.27 -17.03 11.08
C ARG A 48 9.21 -17.52 12.04
N GLY A 49 9.55 -18.41 12.98
CA GLY A 49 8.65 -18.99 13.98
C GLY A 49 8.11 -18.00 15.02
N ASP A 50 8.01 -16.72 14.65
CA ASP A 50 7.45 -15.62 15.43
C ASP A 50 5.96 -15.43 15.15
N GLN A 51 5.28 -14.72 16.05
CA GLN A 51 3.85 -14.39 15.96
C GLN A 51 3.52 -13.66 14.64
N GLN A 52 2.52 -14.19 13.93
CA GLN A 52 2.11 -13.71 12.60
C GLN A 52 1.22 -12.47 12.75
N TYR A 53 1.60 -11.37 12.09
CA TYR A 53 0.72 -10.22 11.92
C TYR A 53 -0.04 -10.37 10.60
N SER A 54 -1.37 -10.32 10.68
CA SER A 54 -2.27 -10.23 9.54
C SER A 54 -3.19 -9.04 9.78
N GLY A 55 -3.09 -8.03 8.92
CA GLY A 55 -3.88 -6.81 9.03
C GLY A 55 -4.41 -6.38 7.67
N ASN A 56 -5.47 -5.60 7.69
CA ASN A 56 -5.98 -4.92 6.50
C ASN A 56 -6.38 -3.50 6.83
N ILE A 57 -6.39 -2.64 5.82
CA ILE A 57 -6.94 -1.29 5.90
C ILE A 57 -7.65 -0.95 4.61
N VAL A 58 -8.81 -0.31 4.73
CA VAL A 58 -9.52 0.27 3.59
C VAL A 58 -9.19 1.76 3.55
N VAL A 59 -8.58 2.21 2.47
CA VAL A 59 -8.31 3.61 2.19
C VAL A 59 -9.40 4.14 1.27
N GLN A 60 -10.23 5.05 1.77
CA GLN A 60 -11.20 5.74 0.94
C GLN A 60 -10.50 6.77 0.05
N LEU A 61 -10.94 6.88 -1.20
CA LEU A 61 -10.46 7.87 -2.16
C LEU A 61 -11.43 9.06 -2.17
N ASP A 62 -10.88 10.27 -2.26
CA ASP A 62 -11.68 11.49 -2.24
C ASP A 62 -12.60 11.60 -3.47
N ARG A 63 -12.23 10.92 -4.57
CA ARG A 63 -13.00 10.80 -5.81
C ARG A 63 -12.81 9.41 -6.41
N THR A 64 -13.82 8.93 -7.12
CA THR A 64 -13.71 7.71 -7.92
C THR A 64 -12.65 7.89 -9.00
N THR A 65 -11.73 6.93 -9.13
CA THR A 65 -10.62 7.02 -10.08
C THR A 65 -10.14 5.64 -10.53
N ASP A 66 -9.47 5.63 -11.66
CA ASP A 66 -8.69 4.53 -12.24
C ASP A 66 -7.20 4.92 -12.38
N SER A 67 -6.83 6.12 -11.90
CA SER A 67 -5.50 6.69 -12.06
C SER A 67 -4.49 6.01 -11.15
N THR A 68 -3.47 5.39 -11.76
CA THR A 68 -2.36 4.76 -11.05
C THR A 68 -1.71 5.68 -10.01
N THR A 69 -1.54 6.97 -10.33
CA THR A 69 -0.92 7.95 -9.43
C THR A 69 -1.74 8.15 -8.15
N VAL A 70 -3.06 8.24 -8.28
CA VAL A 70 -3.97 8.39 -7.13
C VAL A 70 -4.01 7.12 -6.30
N LEU A 71 -4.02 5.96 -6.95
CA LEU A 71 -3.96 4.66 -6.27
C LEU A 71 -2.63 4.45 -5.51
N LEU A 72 -1.51 4.88 -6.07
CA LEU A 72 -0.20 4.84 -5.39
C LEU A 72 -0.15 5.76 -4.18
N ALA A 73 -0.70 6.97 -4.28
CA ALA A 73 -0.79 7.89 -3.16
C ALA A 73 -1.68 7.32 -2.04
N ALA A 74 -2.81 6.70 -2.39
CA ALA A 74 -3.67 6.02 -1.44
C ALA A 74 -2.97 4.84 -0.76
N MET A 75 -2.22 4.04 -1.52
CA MET A 75 -1.40 2.96 -0.99
C MET A 75 -0.37 3.46 0.03
N ALA A 76 0.37 4.51 -0.28
CA ALA A 76 1.34 5.11 0.64
C ALA A 76 0.68 5.53 1.96
N ARG A 77 -0.48 6.20 1.90
CA ARG A 77 -1.25 6.61 3.09
C ARG A 77 -1.70 5.42 3.93
N GLY A 78 -2.24 4.37 3.30
CA GLY A 78 -2.70 3.19 4.03
C GLY A 78 -1.55 2.39 4.64
N LEU A 79 -0.43 2.25 3.94
CA LEU A 79 0.77 1.62 4.47
C LEU A 79 1.36 2.40 5.65
N ALA A 80 1.42 3.74 5.57
CA ALA A 80 1.86 4.57 6.68
C ALA A 80 0.97 4.39 7.92
N SER A 81 -0.34 4.26 7.71
CA SER A 81 -1.30 4.01 8.80
C SER A 81 -1.07 2.66 9.48
N ILE A 82 -0.79 1.60 8.70
CA ILE A 82 -0.45 0.29 9.26
C ILE A 82 0.93 0.34 9.94
N SER A 83 1.92 1.04 9.37
CA SER A 83 3.25 1.16 9.97
C SER A 83 3.22 1.81 11.35
N ILE A 84 2.41 2.84 11.54
CA ILE A 84 2.21 3.46 12.87
C ILE A 84 1.59 2.46 13.85
N SER A 85 0.63 1.65 13.38
CA SER A 85 0.03 0.60 14.19
C SER A 85 1.01 -0.53 14.53
N LEU A 86 1.97 -0.81 13.63
CA LEU A 86 3.03 -1.80 13.82
C LEU A 86 4.19 -1.28 14.68
N GLU A 87 4.43 0.03 14.75
CA GLU A 87 5.47 0.62 15.59
C GLU A 87 5.15 0.41 17.10
N GLN A 88 3.87 0.25 17.47
CA GLN A 88 3.49 -0.22 18.81
C GLN A 88 3.89 -1.68 19.08
N ASP A 89 4.16 -2.46 18.04
CA ASP A 89 4.44 -3.89 18.08
C ASP A 89 5.80 -4.17 17.42
N ARG A 90 6.89 -3.68 18.04
CA ARG A 90 8.34 -3.71 17.65
C ARG A 90 8.84 -4.90 16.78
N ARG A 91 8.31 -5.13 15.57
CA ARG A 91 8.69 -6.25 14.69
C ARG A 91 8.59 -5.85 13.21
N LYS A 92 9.55 -6.33 12.42
CA LYS A 92 9.74 -5.91 11.01
C LYS A 92 8.63 -6.49 10.11
N PRO A 93 7.85 -5.65 9.40
CA PRO A 93 6.87 -6.14 8.45
C PRO A 93 7.53 -6.76 7.22
N VAL A 94 6.96 -7.86 6.72
CA VAL A 94 7.18 -8.34 5.35
C VAL A 94 5.87 -8.10 4.62
N PHE A 95 5.94 -7.51 3.43
CA PHE A 95 4.77 -7.04 2.70
C PHE A 95 4.31 -8.10 1.69
N VAL A 96 3.02 -8.42 1.69
CA VAL A 96 2.38 -9.33 0.71
C VAL A 96 1.12 -8.66 0.21
N TYR A 97 1.07 -8.30 -1.07
CA TYR A 97 -0.03 -7.55 -1.67
C TYR A 97 -0.86 -8.42 -2.61
N TRP A 98 -2.18 -8.35 -2.45
CA TRP A 98 -3.19 -8.81 -3.41
C TRP A 98 -4.14 -7.64 -3.66
N ILE A 99 -4.27 -7.21 -4.92
CA ILE A 99 -5.28 -6.23 -5.33
C ILE A 99 -6.37 -6.98 -6.09
N LEU A 100 -7.61 -6.87 -5.58
CA LEU A 100 -8.84 -7.27 -6.26
C LEU A 100 -9.26 -6.18 -7.25
#